data_AF-A0A7S1B0S3-F1
#
_entry.id   AF-A0A7S1B0S3-F1
#
_cell.length_a   1.000
_cell.length_b   1.000
_cell.length_c   1.000
_cell.angle_alpha   90.00
_cell.angle_beta   90.00
_cell.angle_gamma   90.00
#
_symmetry.space_group_name_H-M   'P 1'
#
loop_
_entity.id
_entity.type
_entity.pdbx_description
1 polymer ?
#
loop_
_entity_poly.entity_id
_entity_poly.type
_entity_poly.pdbx_seq_one_letter_code
_entity_poly.pdbx_strand_id
1 'polypeptide(L)'
;MQSTFYVPEEIEEQTNGKLRENPSLESHTIFAEEALGERHPLVGPQRVKLHDSIWHGLLVHTREYTRIYLIWAFEMLWLLFLSMVMTTEMWGSCPFELGLAPACVYCYSLPFVLWSFVLTIVWFLNLYLFVLLVSRGFSITVAKFGRCVKDNKDRGIPKNALLTFWYMNIILVCVEIAGIAILALSSQCNSVGSAYEGRSRSPMMFWSVVCSVVCVPILYGLGRFKDVNHQLSEYF
;
A
#
# COMPACT_ATOMS: atom_id res chain seq x y z
N MET A 1 5.50 22.06 -17.02
CA MET A 1 6.14 21.36 -18.15
C MET A 1 6.56 22.43 -19.13
N GLN A 2 7.84 22.75 -19.15
CA GLN A 2 8.39 23.74 -20.08
C GLN A 2 8.66 22.99 -21.39
N SER A 3 7.86 23.26 -22.42
CA SER A 3 8.08 22.70 -23.75
C SER A 3 9.32 23.35 -24.33
N THR A 4 10.41 22.60 -24.45
CA THR A 4 11.53 23.01 -25.31
C THR A 4 11.04 22.88 -26.74
N PHE A 5 10.61 24.01 -27.33
CA PHE A 5 10.38 24.10 -28.77
C PHE A 5 11.72 23.90 -29.45
N TYR A 6 11.85 22.81 -30.19
CA TYR A 6 12.98 22.64 -31.10
C TYR A 6 12.70 23.52 -32.31
N VAL A 7 13.37 24.67 -32.38
CA VAL A 7 13.29 25.58 -33.53
C VAL A 7 14.38 25.11 -34.51
N PRO A 8 14.01 24.51 -35.66
CA PRO A 8 15.00 23.98 -36.61
C PRO A 8 15.86 25.07 -37.28
N GLU A 9 15.49 26.34 -37.17
CA GLU A 9 16.16 27.46 -37.85
C GLU A 9 17.49 27.91 -37.21
N GLU A 10 17.77 27.58 -35.94
CA GLU A 10 19.07 27.95 -35.32
C GLU A 10 20.27 27.17 -35.92
N ILE A 11 20.03 26.02 -36.54
CA ILE A 11 21.08 25.22 -37.17
C ILE A 11 21.41 25.73 -38.58
N GLU A 12 20.43 26.30 -39.29
CA GLU A 12 20.62 26.84 -40.65
C GLU A 12 21.33 28.21 -40.64
N GLU A 13 21.10 29.07 -39.64
CA GLU A 13 21.84 30.34 -39.55
C GLU A 13 23.29 30.20 -39.07
N GLN A 14 23.63 29.17 -38.29
CA GLN A 14 25.04 28.88 -37.94
C GLN A 14 25.84 28.21 -39.08
N THR A 15 25.18 27.69 -40.12
CA THR A 15 25.84 27.00 -41.24
C THR A 15 26.27 27.92 -42.38
N ASN A 16 25.94 29.22 -42.33
CA ASN A 16 26.30 30.20 -43.36
C ASN A 16 27.74 30.77 -43.27
N GLY A 17 28.73 29.97 -42.86
CA GLY A 17 30.12 30.39 -43.05
C GLY A 17 31.20 29.77 -42.17
N LYS A 18 30.86 28.89 -41.22
CA LYS A 18 31.85 28.07 -40.52
C LYS A 18 31.73 26.64 -41.01
N LEU A 19 32.73 26.19 -41.77
CA LEU A 19 32.97 24.78 -42.05
C LEU A 19 32.81 24.00 -40.74
N ARG A 20 31.89 23.05 -40.74
CA ARG A 20 31.77 22.04 -39.69
C ARG A 20 33.16 21.45 -39.51
N GLU A 21 33.75 21.62 -38.32
CA GLU A 21 35.08 21.08 -38.03
C GLU A 21 35.10 19.59 -38.37
N ASN A 22 36.20 19.13 -38.98
CA ASN A 22 36.32 17.74 -39.42
C ASN A 22 36.00 16.81 -38.23
N PRO A 23 35.08 15.84 -38.39
CA PRO A 23 34.68 14.96 -37.30
C PRO A 23 35.89 14.12 -36.87
N SER A 24 36.50 14.50 -35.76
CA SER A 24 37.56 13.74 -35.12
C SER A 24 36.94 12.87 -34.02
N LEU A 25 37.50 11.69 -33.79
CA LEU A 25 37.05 10.81 -32.71
C LEU A 25 37.10 11.54 -31.35
N GLU A 26 38.10 12.42 -31.20
CA GLU A 26 38.33 13.25 -30.02
C GLU A 26 37.18 14.25 -29.77
N SER A 27 36.65 14.92 -30.81
CA SER A 27 35.53 15.85 -30.65
C SER A 27 34.23 15.14 -30.27
N HIS A 28 34.02 13.93 -30.79
CA HIS A 28 32.90 13.08 -30.39
C HIS A 28 33.01 12.56 -28.95
N THR A 29 34.23 12.22 -28.49
CA THR A 29 34.43 11.80 -27.10
C THR A 29 34.24 12.95 -26.11
N ILE A 30 34.70 14.15 -26.45
CA ILE A 30 34.52 15.36 -25.61
C ILE A 30 33.04 15.71 -25.52
N PHE A 31 32.31 15.71 -26.64
CA PHE A 31 30.87 15.95 -26.64
C PHE A 31 30.09 14.89 -25.85
N ALA A 32 30.46 13.61 -25.99
CA ALA A 32 29.84 12.53 -25.23
C ALA A 32 30.14 12.66 -23.72
N GLU A 33 31.36 13.03 -23.35
CA GLU A 33 31.76 13.26 -21.96
C GLU A 33 31.06 14.49 -21.36
N GLU A 34 30.88 15.55 -22.13
CA GLU A 34 30.15 16.76 -21.74
C GLU A 34 28.64 16.49 -21.60
N ALA A 35 28.03 15.76 -22.55
CA ALA A 35 26.62 15.34 -22.45
C ALA A 35 26.37 14.34 -21.30
N LEU A 36 27.34 13.47 -20.99
CA LEU A 36 27.29 12.60 -19.81
C LEU A 36 27.55 13.38 -18.51
N GLY A 37 28.43 14.38 -18.57
CA GLY A 37 28.75 15.31 -17.49
C GLY A 37 27.57 16.18 -17.10
N GLU A 38 26.78 16.67 -18.07
CA GLU A 38 25.53 17.42 -17.86
C GLU A 38 24.37 16.54 -17.40
N ARG A 39 24.36 15.25 -17.77
CA ARG A 39 23.42 14.27 -17.19
C ARG A 39 23.69 14.03 -15.71
N HIS A 40 24.93 14.13 -15.26
CA HIS A 40 25.29 13.83 -13.88
C HIS A 40 24.64 14.75 -12.82
N PRO A 41 24.48 16.08 -13.03
CA PRO A 41 23.68 16.94 -12.16
C PRO A 41 22.18 16.83 -12.39
N LEU A 42 21.71 16.51 -13.61
CA LEU A 42 20.28 16.29 -13.91
C LEU A 42 19.72 14.97 -13.35
N VAL A 43 20.59 13.98 -13.16
CA VAL A 43 20.31 12.67 -12.55
C VAL A 43 20.84 12.60 -11.11
N GLY A 44 21.61 13.60 -10.69
CA GLY A 44 22.21 13.75 -9.36
C GLY A 44 21.26 14.34 -8.31
N PRO A 45 21.74 14.53 -7.06
CA PRO A 45 20.96 14.58 -5.81
C PRO A 45 19.93 15.72 -5.67
N GLN A 46 19.69 16.53 -6.70
CA GLN A 46 18.57 17.48 -6.75
C GLN A 46 17.19 16.79 -6.81
N ARG A 47 17.08 15.56 -7.35
CA ARG A 47 15.84 14.76 -7.16
C ARG A 47 15.55 14.49 -5.69
N VAL A 48 16.57 14.45 -4.83
CA VAL A 48 16.40 14.19 -3.39
C VAL A 48 15.79 15.40 -2.66
N LYS A 49 15.98 16.62 -3.17
CA LYS A 49 15.49 17.86 -2.53
C LYS A 49 14.11 18.33 -2.99
N LEU A 50 13.63 17.92 -4.17
CA LEU A 50 12.26 18.23 -4.60
C LEU A 50 11.19 17.26 -4.04
N HIS A 51 11.64 16.23 -3.31
CA HIS A 51 10.81 15.21 -2.67
C HIS A 51 10.40 15.56 -1.23
N ASP A 52 10.59 16.80 -0.78
CA ASP A 52 10.43 17.16 0.64
C ASP A 52 8.98 17.09 1.16
N SER A 53 7.97 16.91 0.30
CA SER A 53 6.62 16.59 0.75
C SER A 53 6.13 15.24 0.22
N ILE A 54 5.83 14.33 1.15
CA ILE A 54 5.16 13.05 0.90
C ILE A 54 3.89 13.26 0.08
N TRP A 55 3.17 14.35 0.35
CA TRP A 55 1.96 14.75 -0.36
C TRP A 55 2.17 15.03 -1.85
N HIS A 56 3.23 15.76 -2.21
CA HIS A 56 3.54 16.02 -3.62
C HIS A 56 3.89 14.72 -4.34
N GLY A 57 4.72 13.88 -3.71
CA GLY A 57 5.07 12.56 -4.23
C GLY A 57 3.83 11.68 -4.45
N LEU A 58 2.89 11.69 -3.50
CA LEU A 58 1.64 10.96 -3.61
C LEU A 58 0.81 11.45 -4.80
N LEU A 59 0.50 12.75 -4.87
CA LEU A 59 -0.33 13.35 -5.92
C LEU A 59 0.24 13.15 -7.33
N VAL A 60 1.55 13.22 -7.49
CA VAL A 60 2.21 13.02 -8.79
C VAL A 60 2.06 11.58 -9.27
N HIS A 61 2.22 10.59 -8.38
CA HIS A 61 2.22 9.17 -8.76
C HIS A 61 0.83 8.53 -8.79
N THR A 62 -0.19 9.20 -8.25
CA THR A 62 -1.60 8.76 -8.25
C THR A 62 -2.49 9.60 -9.16
N ARG A 63 -1.96 10.60 -9.88
CA ARG A 63 -2.75 11.55 -10.70
C ARG A 63 -3.70 10.86 -11.69
N GLU A 64 -3.25 9.76 -12.29
CA GLU A 64 -4.03 8.98 -13.26
C GLU A 64 -5.06 8.06 -12.60
N TYR A 65 -4.98 7.86 -11.27
CA TYR A 65 -5.75 6.87 -10.53
C TYR A 65 -6.51 7.52 -9.37
N THR A 66 -7.29 8.56 -9.62
CA THR A 66 -8.02 9.31 -8.57
C THR A 66 -8.96 8.41 -7.74
N ARG A 67 -9.48 7.32 -8.32
CA ARG A 67 -10.32 6.34 -7.62
C ARG A 67 -9.59 5.58 -6.51
N ILE A 68 -8.25 5.53 -6.53
CA ILE A 68 -7.47 4.86 -5.49
C ILE A 68 -7.67 5.52 -4.11
N TYR A 69 -7.88 6.84 -4.10
CA TYR A 69 -8.17 7.59 -2.87
C TYR A 69 -9.49 7.20 -2.24
N LEU A 70 -10.51 6.89 -3.06
CA LEU A 70 -11.80 6.41 -2.56
C LEU A 70 -11.62 5.04 -1.89
N ILE A 71 -10.85 4.14 -2.51
CA ILE A 71 -10.59 2.81 -1.94
C ILE A 71 -9.82 2.93 -0.61
N TRP A 72 -8.80 3.77 -0.54
CA TRP A 72 -8.08 4.02 0.71
C TRP A 72 -8.97 4.67 1.78
N ALA A 73 -9.87 5.58 1.40
CA ALA A 73 -10.85 6.14 2.32
C ALA A 73 -11.80 5.06 2.86
N PHE A 74 -12.26 4.12 2.01
CA PHE A 74 -13.03 2.97 2.44
C PHE A 74 -12.24 2.03 3.37
N GLU A 75 -10.97 1.77 3.10
CA GLU A 75 -10.09 1.00 4.00
C GLU A 75 -10.00 1.69 5.38
N MET A 76 -9.78 3.01 5.42
CA MET A 76 -9.71 3.77 6.68
C MET A 76 -11.04 3.76 7.44
N LEU A 77 -12.15 3.91 6.72
CA LEU A 77 -13.50 3.83 7.31
C LEU A 77 -13.76 2.44 7.88
N TRP A 78 -13.34 1.38 7.20
CA TRP A 78 -13.46 0.01 7.67
C TRP A 78 -12.65 -0.24 8.96
N LEU A 79 -11.40 0.22 9.00
CA LEU A 79 -10.56 0.13 10.21
C LEU A 79 -11.16 0.88 11.40
N LEU A 80 -11.77 2.05 11.15
CA LEU A 80 -12.47 2.83 12.17
C LEU A 80 -13.73 2.09 12.66
N PHE A 81 -14.50 1.50 11.75
CA PHE A 81 -15.64 0.66 12.09
C PHE A 81 -15.23 -0.52 12.97
N LEU A 82 -14.17 -1.26 12.62
CA LEU A 82 -13.67 -2.36 13.45
C LEU A 82 -13.21 -1.88 14.82
N SER A 83 -12.55 -0.72 14.88
CA SER A 83 -12.14 -0.11 16.14
C SER A 83 -13.33 0.21 17.05
N MET A 84 -14.40 0.77 16.50
CA MET A 84 -15.64 1.02 17.24
C MET A 84 -16.33 -0.27 17.70
N VAL A 85 -16.36 -1.30 16.86
CA VAL A 85 -16.95 -2.60 17.22
C VAL A 85 -16.18 -3.26 18.35
N MET A 86 -14.84 -3.23 18.31
CA MET A 86 -14.02 -3.77 19.39
C MET A 86 -14.19 -3.00 20.70
N THR A 87 -14.20 -1.66 20.66
CA THR A 87 -14.36 -0.87 21.88
C THR A 87 -15.75 -1.08 22.47
N THR A 88 -16.81 -1.06 21.68
CA THR A 88 -18.17 -1.34 22.17
C THR A 88 -18.28 -2.73 22.81
N GLU A 89 -17.65 -3.76 22.25
CA GLU A 89 -17.62 -5.10 22.85
C GLU A 89 -16.80 -5.13 24.15
N MET A 90 -15.61 -4.52 24.18
CA MET A 90 -14.76 -4.47 25.39
C MET A 90 -15.43 -3.73 26.55
N TRP A 91 -16.08 -2.60 26.29
CA TRP A 91 -16.72 -1.79 27.33
C TRP A 91 -18.11 -2.28 27.70
N GLY A 92 -18.82 -2.95 26.80
CA GLY A 92 -20.18 -3.45 27.04
C GLY A 92 -20.23 -4.89 27.56
N SER A 93 -19.50 -5.79 26.91
CA SER A 93 -19.70 -7.25 27.05
C SER A 93 -18.52 -7.99 27.67
N CYS A 94 -17.38 -7.34 27.81
CA CYS A 94 -16.17 -7.87 28.46
C CYS A 94 -15.60 -6.89 29.50
N PRO A 95 -16.38 -6.48 30.52
CA PRO A 95 -15.91 -5.49 31.49
C PRO A 95 -14.75 -6.01 32.33
N PHE A 96 -13.85 -5.11 32.71
CA PHE A 96 -12.70 -5.40 33.58
C PHE A 96 -13.11 -5.35 35.06
N GLU A 97 -13.96 -6.26 35.50
CA GLU A 97 -14.50 -6.19 36.87
C GLU A 97 -13.58 -6.82 37.94
N LEU A 98 -12.67 -7.74 37.59
CA LEU A 98 -11.92 -8.56 38.57
C LEU A 98 -10.44 -8.81 38.20
N GLY A 99 -9.75 -7.87 37.52
CA GLY A 99 -8.30 -7.93 37.28
C GLY A 99 -7.84 -7.49 35.88
N LEU A 100 -6.60 -7.85 35.50
CA LEU A 100 -6.03 -7.59 34.16
C LEU A 100 -6.65 -8.46 33.05
N ALA A 101 -7.32 -9.56 33.40
CA ALA A 101 -7.95 -10.45 32.45
C ALA A 101 -9.43 -10.05 32.24
N PRO A 102 -9.87 -9.76 31.00
CA PRO A 102 -11.26 -9.44 30.72
C PRO A 102 -12.17 -10.67 30.90
N ALA A 103 -13.27 -10.50 31.63
CA ALA A 103 -14.29 -11.53 31.78
C ALA A 103 -15.42 -11.30 30.77
N CYS A 104 -15.42 -12.04 29.66
CA CYS A 104 -16.43 -11.89 28.62
C CYS A 104 -17.70 -12.68 28.92
N VAL A 105 -18.86 -12.05 28.66
CA VAL A 105 -20.18 -12.68 28.79
C VAL A 105 -20.42 -13.68 27.65
N TYR A 106 -20.02 -13.34 26.42
CA TYR A 106 -20.27 -14.16 25.23
C TYR A 106 -19.16 -15.18 24.95
N CYS A 107 -19.57 -16.33 24.41
CA CYS A 107 -18.67 -17.35 23.92
C CYS A 107 -17.82 -16.79 22.75
N TYR A 108 -16.50 -17.05 22.77
CA TYR A 108 -15.52 -16.61 21.75
C TYR A 108 -15.35 -15.09 21.56
N SER A 109 -15.95 -14.23 22.40
CA SER A 109 -15.80 -12.77 22.27
C SER A 109 -14.34 -12.32 22.41
N LEU A 110 -13.61 -12.84 23.39
CA LEU A 110 -12.19 -12.50 23.57
C LEU A 110 -11.30 -12.85 22.36
N PRO A 111 -11.36 -14.08 21.79
CA PRO A 111 -10.69 -14.40 20.52
C PRO A 111 -11.05 -13.46 19.38
N PHE A 112 -12.33 -13.09 19.22
CA PHE A 112 -12.75 -12.17 18.17
C PHE A 112 -12.20 -10.75 18.37
N VAL A 113 -12.19 -10.25 19.60
CA VAL A 113 -11.61 -8.93 19.93
C VAL A 113 -10.12 -8.94 19.68
N LEU A 114 -9.40 -9.96 20.17
CA LEU A 114 -7.94 -10.05 19.99
C LEU A 114 -7.56 -10.15 18.51
N TRP A 115 -8.27 -10.98 17.75
CA TRP A 115 -8.05 -11.11 16.31
C TRP A 115 -8.32 -9.79 15.58
N SER A 116 -9.46 -9.14 15.87
CA SER A 116 -9.82 -7.86 15.25
C SER A 116 -8.79 -6.78 15.55
N PHE A 117 -8.22 -6.80 16.76
CA PHE A 117 -7.20 -5.84 17.20
C PHE A 117 -5.90 -6.03 16.42
N VAL A 118 -5.43 -7.27 16.33
CA VAL A 118 -4.23 -7.62 15.53
C VAL A 118 -4.45 -7.27 14.07
N LEU A 119 -5.60 -7.63 13.49
CA LEU A 119 -5.95 -7.29 12.10
C LEU A 119 -5.90 -5.79 11.88
N THR A 120 -6.53 -5.00 12.76
CA THR A 120 -6.60 -3.55 12.65
C THR A 120 -5.20 -2.93 12.63
N ILE A 121 -4.32 -3.35 13.54
CA ILE A 121 -2.94 -2.85 13.61
C ILE A 121 -2.14 -3.24 12.36
N VAL A 122 -2.17 -4.52 11.99
CA VAL A 122 -1.38 -5.03 10.86
C VAL A 122 -1.85 -4.39 9.55
N TRP A 123 -3.16 -4.27 9.34
CA TRP A 123 -3.72 -3.67 8.14
C TRP A 123 -3.48 -2.16 8.10
N PHE A 124 -3.64 -1.44 9.21
CA PHE A 124 -3.29 -0.01 9.28
C PHE A 124 -1.82 0.23 8.91
N LEU A 125 -0.89 -0.53 9.51
CA LEU A 125 0.54 -0.41 9.21
C LEU A 125 0.86 -0.80 7.76
N ASN A 126 0.17 -1.81 7.22
CA ASN A 126 0.30 -2.21 5.82
C ASN A 126 -0.14 -1.08 4.86
N LEU A 127 -1.32 -0.49 5.10
CA LEU A 127 -1.83 0.64 4.32
C LEU A 127 -0.91 1.86 4.43
N TYR A 128 -0.48 2.20 5.65
CA TYR A 128 0.45 3.31 5.87
C TYR A 128 1.76 3.12 5.10
N LEU A 129 2.37 1.94 5.19
CA LEU A 129 3.62 1.63 4.50
C LEU A 129 3.42 1.62 2.98
N PHE A 130 2.29 1.12 2.49
CA PHE A 130 1.95 1.19 1.07
C PHE A 130 1.85 2.63 0.56
N VAL A 131 1.13 3.50 1.27
CA VAL A 131 0.99 4.92 0.88
C VAL A 131 2.36 5.62 0.85
N LEU A 132 3.24 5.34 1.81
CA LEU A 132 4.62 5.85 1.82
C LEU A 132 5.49 5.32 0.68
N LEU A 133 5.24 4.09 0.24
CA LEU A 133 5.92 3.52 -0.92
C LEU A 133 5.39 4.16 -2.21
N VAL A 134 4.07 4.32 -2.34
CA VAL A 134 3.43 4.95 -3.50
C VAL A 134 3.86 6.40 -3.64
N SER A 135 4.05 7.14 -2.54
CA SER A 135 4.58 8.51 -2.59
C SER A 135 6.00 8.61 -3.17
N ARG A 136 6.74 7.49 -3.19
CA ARG A 136 8.06 7.35 -3.85
C ARG A 136 7.99 6.68 -5.22
N GLY A 137 6.79 6.52 -5.78
CA GLY A 137 6.58 5.93 -7.09
C GLY A 137 6.62 4.40 -7.13
N PHE A 138 6.40 3.74 -5.98
CA PHE A 138 6.19 2.30 -5.94
C PHE A 138 4.95 1.91 -6.74
N SER A 139 5.06 0.80 -7.46
CA SER A 139 3.96 0.26 -8.27
C SER A 139 4.01 -1.26 -8.21
N ILE A 140 2.86 -1.88 -7.92
CA ILE A 140 2.68 -3.32 -8.02
C ILE A 140 1.89 -3.61 -9.30
N THR A 141 2.54 -4.35 -10.20
CA THR A 141 1.95 -4.88 -11.43
C THR A 141 1.90 -6.40 -11.28
N VAL A 142 0.71 -6.98 -11.36
CA VAL A 142 0.47 -8.42 -11.14
C VAL A 142 1.20 -9.23 -12.21
N ALA A 143 1.20 -8.74 -13.46
CA ALA A 143 1.86 -9.39 -14.59
C ALA A 143 3.38 -9.48 -14.45
N LYS A 144 4.02 -8.67 -13.58
CA LYS A 144 5.49 -8.60 -13.45
C LYS A 144 5.97 -8.79 -12.01
N PHE A 145 5.29 -9.66 -11.25
CA PHE A 145 5.63 -9.93 -9.85
C PHE A 145 7.11 -10.27 -9.64
N GLY A 146 7.70 -11.11 -10.50
CA GLY A 146 9.10 -11.53 -10.40
C GLY A 146 10.16 -10.45 -10.68
N ARG A 147 9.81 -9.36 -11.38
CA ARG A 147 10.71 -8.22 -11.64
C ARG A 147 10.42 -7.01 -10.76
N CYS A 148 9.32 -7.03 -10.01
CA CYS A 148 8.86 -5.93 -9.16
C CYS A 148 9.95 -5.43 -8.20
N VAL A 149 10.75 -6.31 -7.61
CA VAL A 149 11.83 -5.91 -6.67
C VAL A 149 12.97 -5.18 -7.40
N LYS A 150 13.32 -5.60 -8.62
CA LYS A 150 14.40 -5.00 -9.41
C LYS A 150 13.98 -3.63 -9.95
N ASP A 151 12.79 -3.57 -10.54
CA ASP A 151 12.24 -2.36 -11.13
C ASP A 151 12.00 -1.25 -10.08
N ASN A 152 11.62 -1.63 -8.85
CA ASN A 152 11.45 -0.68 -7.75
C ASN A 152 12.76 -0.28 -7.06
N LYS A 153 13.81 -1.13 -7.11
CA LYS A 153 15.16 -0.76 -6.67
C LYS A 153 15.74 0.33 -7.57
N ASP A 154 15.53 0.22 -8.88
CA ASP A 154 16.02 1.19 -9.86
C ASP A 154 15.32 2.56 -9.71
N ARG A 155 14.17 2.62 -9.02
CA ARG A 155 13.47 3.86 -8.63
C ARG A 155 13.98 4.49 -7.33
N GLY A 156 15.03 3.94 -6.71
CA GLY A 156 15.64 4.49 -5.50
C GLY A 156 14.91 4.14 -4.18
N ILE A 157 14.04 3.13 -4.19
CA ILE A 157 13.34 2.69 -2.98
C ILE A 157 14.28 1.81 -2.15
N PRO A 158 14.44 2.08 -0.83
CA PRO A 158 15.32 1.26 0.02
C PRO A 158 14.80 -0.18 0.09
N LYS A 159 15.71 -1.14 -0.11
CA LYS A 159 15.39 -2.59 -0.09
C LYS A 159 14.70 -3.02 1.21
N ASN A 160 15.08 -2.42 2.33
CA ASN A 160 14.50 -2.75 3.64
C ASN A 160 13.00 -2.42 3.68
N ALA A 161 12.57 -1.29 3.11
CA ALA A 161 11.16 -0.93 3.07
C ALA A 161 10.34 -1.89 2.20
N LEU A 162 10.89 -2.33 1.07
CA LEU A 162 10.30 -3.36 0.22
C LEU A 162 10.16 -4.70 0.96
N LEU A 163 11.20 -5.14 1.67
CA LEU A 163 11.16 -6.37 2.46
C LEU A 163 10.13 -6.27 3.58
N THR A 164 10.10 -5.16 4.33
CA THR A 164 9.10 -4.94 5.38
C THR A 164 7.69 -4.98 4.80
N PHE A 165 7.44 -4.38 3.63
CA PHE A 165 6.15 -4.48 2.96
C PHE A 165 5.76 -5.94 2.69
N TRP A 166 6.67 -6.75 2.13
CA TRP A 166 6.42 -8.16 1.88
C TRP A 166 6.11 -8.95 3.14
N TYR A 167 6.89 -8.74 4.21
CA TYR A 167 6.61 -9.37 5.51
C TYR A 167 5.24 -8.97 6.06
N MET A 168 4.86 -7.70 5.97
CA MET A 168 3.54 -7.24 6.41
C MET A 168 2.41 -7.86 5.60
N ASN A 169 2.59 -8.10 4.31
CA ASN A 169 1.61 -8.82 3.49
C ASN A 169 1.47 -10.30 3.91
N ILE A 170 2.58 -10.97 4.20
CA ILE A 170 2.55 -12.37 4.69
C ILE A 170 1.83 -12.41 6.04
N ILE A 171 2.16 -11.50 6.97
CA ILE A 171 1.49 -11.41 8.27
C ILE A 171 0.00 -11.17 8.09
N LEU A 172 -0.41 -10.25 7.21
CA LEU A 172 -1.82 -9.98 6.94
C LEU A 172 -2.55 -11.24 6.45
N VAL A 173 -1.97 -12.00 5.51
CA VAL A 173 -2.54 -13.28 5.05
C VAL A 173 -2.64 -14.31 6.18
N CYS A 174 -1.62 -14.42 7.03
CA CYS A 174 -1.67 -15.31 8.20
C CYS A 174 -2.78 -14.93 9.18
N VAL A 175 -2.97 -13.62 9.42
CA VAL A 175 -4.05 -13.11 10.27
C VAL A 175 -5.41 -13.42 9.65
N GLU A 176 -5.59 -13.25 8.34
CA GLU A 176 -6.82 -13.63 7.65
C GLU A 176 -7.15 -15.13 7.79
N ILE A 177 -6.16 -16.00 7.60
CA ILE A 177 -6.32 -17.45 7.80
C ILE A 177 -6.71 -17.76 9.25
N ALA A 178 -6.09 -17.09 10.22
CA ALA A 178 -6.46 -17.22 11.63
C ALA A 178 -7.92 -16.77 11.89
N GLY A 179 -8.40 -15.74 11.18
CA GLY A 179 -9.78 -15.28 11.25
C GLY A 179 -10.78 -16.33 10.78
N ILE A 180 -10.50 -16.97 9.64
CA ILE A 180 -11.30 -18.09 9.12
C ILE A 180 -11.33 -19.24 10.12
N ALA A 181 -10.18 -19.57 10.72
CA ALA A 181 -10.09 -20.63 11.74
C ALA A 181 -10.92 -20.30 12.99
N ILE A 182 -10.87 -19.06 13.49
CA ILE A 182 -11.67 -18.62 14.64
C ILE A 182 -13.17 -18.69 14.31
N LEU A 183 -13.58 -18.29 13.10
CA LEU A 183 -14.97 -18.42 12.64
C LEU A 183 -15.43 -19.88 12.65
N ALA A 184 -14.61 -20.79 12.11
CA ALA A 184 -14.90 -22.22 12.08
C ALA A 184 -14.99 -22.83 13.50
N LEU A 185 -14.09 -22.44 14.40
CA LEU A 185 -14.10 -22.92 15.79
C LEU A 185 -15.28 -22.35 16.59
N SER A 186 -15.73 -21.13 16.27
CA SER A 186 -16.86 -20.49 16.95
C SER A 186 -18.18 -21.23 16.76
N SER A 187 -18.32 -22.11 15.77
CA SER A 187 -19.53 -22.91 15.56
C SER A 187 -19.75 -23.94 16.68
N GLN A 188 -18.70 -24.26 17.44
CA GLN A 188 -18.75 -25.22 18.54
C GLN A 188 -19.35 -24.64 19.84
N CYS A 189 -19.59 -23.31 19.91
CA CYS A 189 -20.16 -22.65 21.08
C CYS A 189 -21.53 -23.22 21.51
N ASN A 190 -22.29 -23.82 20.58
CA ASN A 190 -23.60 -24.40 20.88
C ASN A 190 -23.59 -25.92 21.05
N SER A 191 -22.48 -26.61 20.76
CA SER A 191 -22.47 -28.07 20.57
C SER A 191 -21.59 -28.86 21.53
N VAL A 192 -20.83 -28.22 22.42
CA VAL A 192 -19.86 -28.92 23.28
C VAL A 192 -19.96 -28.42 24.71
N GLY A 193 -20.20 -29.34 25.65
CA GLY A 193 -20.29 -29.15 27.11
C GLY A 193 -19.00 -28.65 27.76
N SER A 194 -18.54 -27.47 27.33
CA SER A 194 -17.46 -26.69 27.93
C SER A 194 -18.04 -25.66 28.88
N ALA A 195 -17.19 -24.95 29.64
CA ALA A 195 -17.53 -23.91 30.61
C ALA A 195 -18.42 -22.73 30.10
N TYR A 196 -18.86 -22.78 28.84
CA TYR A 196 -19.71 -21.80 28.17
C TYR A 196 -21.08 -22.36 27.75
N GLU A 197 -21.47 -23.53 28.27
CA GLU A 197 -22.77 -24.15 28.00
C GLU A 197 -23.92 -23.16 28.27
N GLY A 198 -24.74 -22.91 27.24
CA GLY A 198 -25.86 -21.96 27.30
C GLY A 198 -25.54 -20.49 26.99
N ARG A 199 -24.29 -20.11 26.71
CA ARG A 199 -23.93 -18.75 26.28
C ARG A 199 -23.91 -18.61 24.76
N SER A 200 -24.71 -17.68 24.25
CA SER A 200 -24.70 -17.33 22.82
C SER A 200 -23.41 -16.62 22.41
N ARG A 201 -23.11 -16.65 21.11
CA ARG A 201 -22.03 -15.85 20.49
C ARG A 201 -22.45 -14.39 20.38
N SER A 202 -21.50 -13.46 20.49
CA SER A 202 -21.75 -12.04 20.17
C SER A 202 -22.08 -11.92 18.67
N PRO A 203 -23.32 -11.53 18.30
CA PRO A 203 -23.70 -11.42 16.89
C PRO A 203 -22.91 -10.31 16.20
N MET A 204 -22.61 -9.23 16.93
CA MET A 204 -21.89 -8.07 16.42
C MET A 204 -20.45 -8.43 16.03
N MET A 205 -19.72 -9.09 16.93
CA MET A 205 -18.34 -9.54 16.66
C MET A 205 -18.27 -10.63 15.59
N PHE A 206 -19.23 -11.54 15.56
CA PHE A 206 -19.25 -12.57 14.53
C PHE A 206 -19.39 -11.97 13.13
N TRP A 207 -20.38 -11.09 12.94
CA TRP A 207 -20.63 -10.49 11.64
C TRP A 207 -19.51 -9.54 11.22
N SER A 208 -18.88 -8.81 12.15
CA SER A 208 -17.74 -7.95 11.82
C SER A 208 -16.53 -8.76 11.34
N VAL A 209 -16.28 -9.94 11.92
CA VAL A 209 -15.20 -10.85 11.52
C VAL A 209 -15.52 -11.48 10.16
N VAL A 210 -16.76 -11.96 9.95
CA VAL A 210 -17.20 -12.48 8.63
C VAL A 210 -17.03 -11.43 7.55
N CYS A 211 -17.53 -10.22 7.78
CA CYS A 211 -17.40 -9.13 6.82
C CYS A 211 -15.93 -8.75 6.61
N SER A 212 -15.09 -8.75 7.65
CA SER A 212 -13.65 -8.46 7.49
C SER A 212 -12.96 -9.49 6.60
N VAL A 213 -13.18 -10.78 6.83
CA VAL A 213 -12.59 -11.86 6.02
C VAL A 213 -12.95 -11.74 4.53
N VAL A 214 -14.11 -11.17 4.21
CA VAL A 214 -14.55 -10.92 2.83
C VAL A 214 -14.03 -9.57 2.31
N CYS A 215 -14.15 -8.51 3.10
CA CYS A 215 -13.81 -7.15 2.69
C CYS A 215 -12.31 -6.92 2.57
N VAL A 216 -11.49 -7.51 3.45
CA VAL A 216 -10.02 -7.37 3.43
C VAL A 216 -9.43 -7.77 2.07
N PRO A 217 -9.65 -8.99 1.53
CA PRO A 217 -9.06 -9.37 0.25
C PRO A 217 -9.58 -8.53 -0.92
N ILE A 218 -10.85 -8.12 -0.89
CA ILE A 218 -11.44 -7.27 -1.93
C ILE A 218 -10.81 -5.88 -1.92
N LEU A 219 -10.81 -5.20 -0.77
CA LEU A 219 -10.25 -3.87 -0.61
C LEU A 219 -8.74 -3.87 -0.85
N TYR A 220 -8.03 -4.90 -0.38
CA TYR A 220 -6.61 -5.08 -0.64
C TYR A 220 -6.34 -5.21 -2.15
N GLY A 221 -7.08 -6.06 -2.85
CA GLY A 221 -6.91 -6.26 -4.29
C GLY A 221 -7.13 -4.97 -5.09
N LEU A 222 -8.25 -4.29 -4.82
CA LEU A 222 -8.60 -3.03 -5.47
C LEU A 222 -7.63 -1.91 -5.11
N GLY A 223 -7.22 -1.80 -3.85
CA GLY A 223 -6.42 -0.68 -3.34
C GLY A 223 -4.91 -0.79 -3.60
N ARG A 224 -4.42 -1.96 -4.04
CA ARG A 224 -2.98 -2.24 -4.17
C ARG A 224 -2.52 -2.60 -5.59
N PHE A 225 -3.36 -3.21 -6.43
CA PHE A 225 -2.97 -3.62 -7.78
C PHE A 225 -3.31 -2.53 -8.83
N LYS A 226 -2.30 -2.05 -9.56
CA LYS A 226 -2.52 -1.03 -10.61
C LYS A 226 -3.29 -1.56 -11.81
N ASP A 227 -3.04 -2.81 -12.20
CA ASP A 227 -3.67 -3.42 -13.38
C ASP A 227 -5.19 -3.50 -13.23
N VAL A 228 -5.67 -3.79 -12.02
CA VAL A 228 -7.10 -3.84 -11.69
C VAL A 228 -7.73 -2.44 -11.75
N ASN A 229 -7.03 -1.41 -11.28
CA ASN A 229 -7.51 -0.04 -11.33
C ASN A 229 -7.54 0.55 -12.74
N HIS A 230 -6.57 0.16 -13.59
CA HIS A 230 -6.57 0.58 -15.00
C HIS A 230 -7.77 0.01 -15.75
N GLN A 231 -8.05 -1.30 -15.58
CA GLN A 231 -9.21 -1.93 -16.19
C GLN A 231 -10.52 -1.30 -15.71
N LEU A 232 -10.68 -1.06 -14.40
CA LEU A 232 -11.88 -0.41 -13.86
C LEU A 232 -12.10 1.01 -14.40
N SER A 233 -11.04 1.73 -14.77
CA SER A 233 -11.15 3.05 -15.39
C SER A 233 -11.60 3.02 -16.86
N GLU A 234 -11.45 1.90 -17.56
CA GLU A 234 -11.90 1.76 -18.95
C GLU A 234 -13.39 1.41 -19.05
N TYR A 235 -13.97 0.81 -18.00
CA TYR A 235 -15.37 0.40 -17.99
C TYR A 235 -16.36 1.48 -17.48
N PHE A 236 -15.88 2.62 -16.97
CA PHE A 236 -16.70 3.69 -16.40
C PHE A 236 -16.10 5.06 -16.68
#